data_AF-B1BRR1-F1
#
_entry.id   AF-B1BRR1-F1
#
_cell.length_a   1.000
_cell.length_b   1.000
_cell.length_c   1.000
_cell.angle_alpha   90.00
_cell.angle_beta   90.00
_cell.angle_gamma   90.00
#
_symmetry.space_group_name_H-M   'P 1'
#
loop_
_entity.id
_entity.type
_entity.pdbx_description
1 polymer ?
#
loop_
_entity_poly.entity_id
_entity_poly.type
_entity_poly.pdbx_seq_one_letter_code
_entity_poly.pdbx_strand_id
1 'polypeptide(L)'
;MKVGDLVVRKSYSKDITFKIIDIKENEEGITYILKGLHIRIIADSKGEDLEKVEDDFAGDKDKSFDSKMNDIIKKVILSREQKNNQLMTRGSEDDNLKRTEKEKGLVFGRPGRILHIDGDPSYMETCLKAYKQLNLNAVGIAVSEREQPLKILSLVKEYNPDIVVLTGHDGVLKDSKGMLDLNNYRNSKYFIESVKILRNYNSSYDELVIFAGACQSCYESILEAGANFASSPNRVLIHCLDPVLVCERVAYTRIDEIVSIKDVIENTITGIKGVGGLQTRGKYREGYPKSLYLN
;
A
#
# COMPACT_ATOMS: atom_id res chain seq x y z
N MET A 1 8.68 -18.89 -24.80
CA MET A 1 8.46 -18.19 -23.51
C MET A 1 8.23 -19.26 -22.46
N LYS A 2 8.76 -19.07 -21.24
CA LYS A 2 8.63 -20.02 -20.12
C LYS A 2 8.20 -19.31 -18.84
N VAL A 3 7.73 -20.09 -17.85
CA VAL A 3 7.44 -19.57 -16.51
C VAL A 3 8.67 -18.83 -15.98
N GLY A 4 8.44 -17.63 -15.44
CA GLY A 4 9.48 -16.73 -14.95
C GLY A 4 9.88 -15.63 -15.94
N ASP A 5 9.65 -15.80 -17.24
CA ASP A 5 9.95 -14.77 -18.24
C ASP A 5 9.09 -13.51 -18.02
N LEU A 6 9.69 -12.34 -18.23
CA LEU A 6 8.98 -11.06 -18.27
C LEU A 6 8.44 -10.80 -19.69
N VAL A 7 7.19 -10.37 -19.77
CA VAL A 7 6.47 -10.15 -21.03
C VAL A 7 5.60 -8.90 -20.97
N VAL A 8 5.27 -8.36 -22.13
CA VAL A 8 4.25 -7.32 -22.32
C VAL A 8 3.19 -7.79 -23.31
N ARG A 9 1.97 -7.26 -23.19
CA ARG A 9 0.87 -7.59 -24.10
C ARG A 9 0.76 -6.58 -25.22
N LYS A 10 0.78 -7.05 -26.47
CA LYS A 10 0.68 -6.20 -27.66
C LYS A 10 -0.71 -5.56 -27.79
N SER A 11 -1.76 -6.29 -27.44
CA SER A 11 -3.15 -5.81 -27.51
C SER A 11 -3.48 -4.70 -26.51
N TYR A 12 -2.62 -4.47 -25.51
CA TYR A 12 -2.76 -3.41 -24.50
C TYR A 12 -1.63 -2.37 -24.59
N SER A 13 -1.12 -2.11 -25.80
CA SER A 13 -0.09 -1.08 -26.04
C SER A 13 1.18 -1.27 -25.21
N LYS A 14 1.46 -2.49 -24.72
CA LYS A 14 2.60 -2.83 -23.87
C LYS A 14 2.66 -2.00 -22.58
N ASP A 15 1.49 -1.63 -22.05
CA ASP A 15 1.33 -0.74 -20.89
C ASP A 15 1.79 -1.36 -19.56
N ILE A 16 1.58 -2.66 -19.37
CA ILE A 16 1.90 -3.39 -18.15
C ILE A 16 2.95 -4.47 -18.47
N THR A 17 3.99 -4.50 -17.63
CA THR A 17 4.95 -5.61 -17.61
C THR A 17 4.40 -6.72 -16.72
N PHE A 18 4.38 -7.93 -17.25
CA PHE A 18 3.93 -9.13 -16.55
C PHE A 18 5.08 -10.13 -16.39
N LYS A 19 4.98 -10.97 -15.37
CA LYS A 19 5.75 -12.20 -15.23
C LYS A 19 4.85 -13.39 -15.58
N ILE A 20 5.34 -14.32 -16.40
CA ILE A 20 4.63 -15.58 -16.63
C ILE A 20 4.71 -16.42 -15.35
N ILE A 21 3.56 -16.74 -14.76
CA ILE A 21 3.48 -17.52 -13.52
C ILE A 21 3.03 -18.96 -13.75
N ASP A 22 2.33 -19.21 -14.85
CA ASP A 22 1.84 -20.55 -15.21
C ASP A 22 1.62 -20.63 -16.73
N ILE A 23 1.66 -21.84 -17.27
CA ILE A 23 1.40 -22.11 -18.69
C ILE A 23 0.48 -23.32 -18.75
N LYS A 24 -0.72 -23.11 -19.28
CA LYS A 24 -1.76 -24.14 -19.40
C LYS A 24 -1.92 -24.55 -20.84
N GLU A 25 -1.99 -25.84 -21.06
CA GLU A 25 -2.30 -26.43 -22.37
C GLU A 25 -3.72 -26.99 -22.32
N ASN A 26 -4.56 -26.55 -23.25
CA ASN A 26 -5.91 -27.05 -23.44
C ASN A 26 -6.17 -27.35 -24.92
N GLU A 27 -7.36 -27.84 -25.26
CA GLU A 27 -7.74 -28.17 -26.64
C GLU A 27 -7.66 -26.96 -27.59
N GLU A 28 -7.74 -25.74 -27.05
CA GLU A 28 -7.63 -24.47 -27.79
C GLU A 28 -6.19 -23.94 -27.92
N GLY A 29 -5.21 -24.65 -27.35
CA GLY A 29 -3.78 -24.37 -27.45
C GLY A 29 -3.11 -23.96 -26.13
N ILE A 30 -2.02 -23.21 -26.22
CA ILE A 30 -1.23 -22.78 -25.06
C ILE A 30 -1.73 -21.42 -24.56
N THR A 31 -2.14 -21.37 -23.31
CA THR A 31 -2.55 -20.17 -22.59
C THR A 31 -1.54 -19.84 -21.49
N TYR A 32 -1.03 -18.61 -21.49
CA TYR A 32 -0.07 -18.13 -20.49
C TYR A 32 -0.83 -17.39 -19.39
N ILE A 33 -0.55 -17.73 -18.12
CA ILE A 33 -1.05 -16.98 -16.97
C ILE A 33 0.01 -15.97 -16.56
N LEU A 34 -0.40 -14.72 -16.51
CA LEU A 34 0.44 -13.54 -16.38
C LEU A 34 0.11 -12.84 -15.08
N LYS A 35 1.16 -12.37 -14.40
CA LYS A 35 1.05 -11.57 -13.19
C LYS A 35 1.69 -10.21 -13.41
N GLY A 36 0.92 -9.14 -13.23
CA GLY A 36 1.44 -7.78 -13.36
C GLY A 36 2.56 -7.56 -12.34
N LEU A 37 3.67 -6.97 -12.76
CA LEU A 37 4.85 -6.85 -11.88
C LEU A 37 4.62 -5.84 -10.75
N HIS A 38 3.91 -4.74 -11.04
CA HIS A 38 3.66 -3.65 -10.09
C HIS A 38 2.19 -3.24 -9.96
N ILE A 39 1.37 -3.70 -10.91
CA ILE A 39 -0.07 -3.56 -10.90
C ILE A 39 -0.65 -4.90 -10.46
N ARG A 40 -1.55 -4.88 -9.46
CA ARG A 40 -2.13 -6.09 -8.86
C ARG A 40 -3.15 -6.76 -9.78
N ILE A 41 -2.69 -7.34 -10.89
CA ILE A 41 -3.52 -7.98 -11.91
C ILE A 41 -3.00 -9.38 -12.25
N ILE A 42 -3.93 -10.32 -12.39
CA ILE A 42 -3.71 -11.61 -13.05
C ILE A 42 -4.48 -11.59 -14.37
N ALA A 43 -3.81 -11.97 -15.45
CA ALA A 43 -4.41 -12.03 -16.77
C ALA A 43 -3.98 -13.33 -17.46
N ASP A 44 -4.83 -13.85 -18.33
CA ASP A 44 -4.46 -14.88 -19.29
C ASP A 44 -4.21 -14.24 -20.67
N SER A 45 -3.30 -14.82 -21.45
CA SER A 45 -3.11 -14.44 -22.85
C SER A 45 -2.52 -15.56 -23.69
N LYS A 46 -2.76 -15.49 -25.01
CA LYS A 46 -2.12 -16.36 -26.00
C LYS A 46 -0.70 -15.91 -26.26
N GLY A 47 0.18 -16.84 -26.64
CA GLY A 47 1.59 -16.53 -26.93
C GLY A 47 1.78 -15.48 -28.03
N GLU A 48 0.87 -15.42 -28.98
CA GLU A 48 0.87 -14.45 -30.09
C GLU A 48 0.67 -13.00 -29.65
N ASP A 49 0.01 -12.76 -28.51
CA ASP A 49 -0.18 -11.42 -27.94
C ASP A 49 1.02 -11.00 -27.07
N LEU A 50 1.91 -11.93 -26.74
CA LEU A 50 3.03 -11.69 -25.84
C LEU A 50 4.30 -11.34 -26.60
N GLU A 51 5.02 -10.39 -26.02
CA GLU A 51 6.37 -10.03 -26.43
C GLU A 51 7.28 -10.15 -25.21
N LYS A 52 8.35 -10.95 -25.35
CA LYS A 52 9.32 -11.13 -24.27
C LYS A 52 10.11 -9.83 -24.09
N VAL A 53 10.29 -9.44 -22.84
CA VAL A 53 11.27 -8.41 -22.49
C VAL A 53 12.64 -9.09 -22.56
N GLU A 54 13.51 -8.68 -23.48
CA GLU A 54 14.84 -9.30 -23.69
C GLU A 54 15.71 -9.27 -22.42
N ASP A 55 16.60 -10.26 -22.25
CA ASP A 55 17.32 -10.51 -20.99
C ASP A 55 18.37 -9.43 -20.64
N ASP A 56 18.96 -8.73 -21.63
CA ASP A 56 19.77 -7.51 -21.38
C ASP A 56 18.89 -6.34 -20.87
N PHE A 57 17.60 -6.36 -21.18
CA PHE A 57 16.57 -5.45 -20.66
C PHE A 57 15.91 -5.95 -19.37
N ALA A 58 16.05 -7.21 -18.96
CA ALA A 58 15.49 -7.70 -17.70
C ALA A 58 16.25 -7.11 -16.51
N GLY A 59 17.59 -7.09 -16.57
CA GLY A 59 18.43 -6.40 -15.61
C GLY A 59 18.25 -4.86 -15.66
N ASP A 60 18.05 -4.27 -16.83
CA ASP A 60 17.83 -2.84 -16.97
C ASP A 60 16.38 -2.38 -16.68
N LYS A 61 15.36 -3.24 -16.78
CA LYS A 61 13.99 -2.94 -16.34
C LYS A 61 13.78 -3.19 -14.86
N ASP A 62 14.41 -4.21 -14.26
CA ASP A 62 14.47 -4.28 -12.79
C ASP A 62 15.22 -3.06 -12.24
N LYS A 63 16.34 -2.65 -12.85
CA LYS A 63 17.00 -1.37 -12.50
C LYS A 63 16.13 -0.15 -12.81
N SER A 64 15.37 -0.11 -13.90
CA SER A 64 14.48 1.01 -14.26
C SER A 64 13.29 1.10 -13.30
N PHE A 65 12.75 -0.04 -12.87
CA PHE A 65 11.72 -0.11 -11.85
C PHE A 65 12.26 0.27 -10.48
N ASP A 66 13.37 -0.33 -10.05
CA ASP A 66 14.06 0.06 -8.83
C ASP A 66 14.43 1.54 -8.87
N SER A 67 14.81 2.08 -10.03
CA SER A 67 15.04 3.52 -10.23
C SER A 67 13.76 4.31 -10.00
N LYS A 68 12.64 3.97 -10.65
CA LYS A 68 11.35 4.66 -10.46
C LYS A 68 10.85 4.57 -9.02
N MET A 69 10.98 3.40 -8.39
CA MET A 69 10.64 3.16 -7.00
C MET A 69 11.54 4.02 -6.09
N ASN A 70 12.85 4.03 -6.34
CA ASN A 70 13.80 4.86 -5.62
C ASN A 70 13.50 6.35 -5.81
N ASP A 71 13.06 6.78 -6.99
CA ASP A 71 12.70 8.18 -7.25
C ASP A 71 11.45 8.59 -6.48
N ILE A 72 10.43 7.72 -6.43
CA ILE A 72 9.23 7.93 -5.60
C ILE A 72 9.63 8.03 -4.12
N ILE A 73 10.43 7.07 -3.64
CA ILE A 73 10.90 7.04 -2.25
C ILE A 73 11.73 8.28 -1.91
N LYS A 74 12.66 8.68 -2.78
CA LYS A 74 13.44 9.91 -2.63
C LYS A 74 12.52 11.13 -2.54
N LYS A 75 11.52 11.23 -3.41
CA LYS A 75 10.56 12.34 -3.40
C LYS A 75 9.77 12.41 -2.10
N VAL A 76 9.35 11.25 -1.57
CA VAL A 76 8.67 11.15 -0.26
C VAL A 76 9.59 11.59 0.88
N ILE A 77 10.83 11.10 0.91
CA ILE A 77 11.83 11.48 1.93
C ILE A 77 12.10 12.98 1.89
N LEU A 78 12.32 13.56 0.71
CA LEU A 78 12.54 14.99 0.53
C LEU A 78 11.33 15.83 0.98
N SER A 79 10.12 15.39 0.65
CA SER A 79 8.89 16.07 1.08
C SER A 79 8.73 16.04 2.60
N ARG A 80 9.04 14.90 3.23
CA ARG A 80 9.04 14.73 4.69
C ARG A 80 10.06 15.66 5.38
N GLU A 81 11.28 15.74 4.85
CA GLU A 81 12.34 16.62 5.37
C GLU A 81 11.98 18.10 5.24
N GLN A 82 11.44 18.51 4.08
CA GLN A 82 10.97 19.88 3.86
C GLN A 82 9.87 20.27 4.83
N LYS A 83 8.90 19.37 5.07
CA LYS A 83 7.80 19.63 6.00
C LYS A 83 8.29 19.74 7.44
N ASN A 84 9.23 18.89 7.86
CA ASN A 84 9.85 18.98 9.17
C ASN A 84 10.62 20.31 9.34
N ASN A 85 11.38 20.73 8.33
CA ASN A 85 12.12 22.00 8.37
C ASN A 85 11.18 23.23 8.44
N GLN A 86 10.04 23.20 7.74
CA GLN A 86 9.03 24.25 7.83
C GLN A 86 8.32 24.31 9.20
N LEU A 87 8.13 23.18 9.86
CA LEU A 87 7.57 23.15 11.23
C LEU A 87 8.57 23.71 12.25
N MET A 88 9.87 23.43 12.06
CA MET A 88 10.94 24.01 12.87
C MET A 88 11.07 25.53 12.73
N THR A 89 10.62 26.12 11.62
CA THR A 89 10.58 27.58 11.44
C THR A 89 9.24 28.23 11.83
N ARG A 90 8.18 27.44 12.08
CA ARG A 90 6.84 27.95 12.44
C ARG A 90 6.47 27.84 13.92
N GLY A 91 7.25 27.13 14.74
CA GLY A 91 7.17 27.29 16.19
C GLY A 91 7.66 28.70 16.56
N SER A 92 6.95 29.37 17.47
CA SER A 92 7.22 30.74 17.94
C SER A 92 8.72 31.04 17.93
N GLU A 93 9.17 32.09 17.24
CA GLU A 93 10.59 32.45 17.18
C GLU A 93 11.23 32.47 18.58
N ASP A 94 10.47 32.87 19.61
CA ASP A 94 10.87 32.88 21.02
C ASP A 94 11.13 31.50 21.70
N ASP A 95 10.50 30.40 21.25
CA ASP A 95 10.70 29.06 21.82
C ASP A 95 11.78 28.27 21.06
N ASN A 96 11.89 28.48 19.75
CA ASN A 96 12.92 27.84 18.92
C ASN A 96 14.30 28.49 19.05
N LEU A 97 14.39 29.79 19.40
CA LEU A 97 15.65 30.47 19.72
C LEU A 97 16.24 30.02 21.08
N LYS A 98 15.45 29.42 21.97
CA LYS A 98 15.90 28.96 23.29
C LYS A 98 16.46 27.54 23.29
N ARG A 99 16.10 26.70 22.31
CA ARG A 99 16.62 25.33 22.23
C ARG A 99 18.02 25.31 21.63
N THR A 100 19.01 25.02 22.46
CA THR A 100 20.39 24.81 22.00
C THR A 100 20.48 23.63 21.02
N GLU A 101 21.46 23.59 20.11
CA GLU A 101 21.69 22.44 19.22
C GLU A 101 21.78 21.11 20.00
N LYS A 102 22.25 21.18 21.25
CA LYS A 102 22.33 20.08 22.20
C LYS A 102 20.95 19.53 22.60
N GLU A 103 19.93 20.39 22.73
CA GLU A 103 18.55 19.99 23.04
C GLU A 103 17.82 19.40 21.83
N LYS A 104 18.13 19.87 20.61
CA LYS A 104 17.60 19.26 19.37
C LYS A 104 18.07 17.82 19.20
N GLY A 105 19.31 17.50 19.60
CA GLY A 105 19.85 16.13 19.60
C GLY A 105 19.22 15.17 20.62
N LEU A 106 18.43 15.69 21.57
CA LEU A 106 17.73 14.89 22.58
C LEU A 106 16.29 14.55 22.16
N VAL A 107 15.78 15.07 21.06
CA VAL A 107 14.44 14.70 20.56
C VAL A 107 14.56 13.47 19.67
N PHE A 108 13.66 12.50 19.85
CA PHE A 108 13.57 11.32 18.96
C PHE A 108 12.15 11.06 18.50
N GLY A 109 12.03 10.32 17.40
CA GLY A 109 10.78 10.01 16.75
C GLY A 109 10.40 8.54 16.85
N ARG A 110 9.11 8.27 17.03
CA ARG A 110 8.55 6.94 16.84
C ARG A 110 7.41 7.02 15.81
N PRO A 111 7.65 6.57 14.55
CA PRO A 111 6.57 6.45 13.58
C PRO A 111 5.61 5.33 13.98
N GLY A 112 4.38 5.42 13.47
CA GLY A 112 3.36 4.38 13.66
C GLY A 112 3.83 3.02 13.14
N ARG A 113 3.50 1.94 13.87
CA ARG A 113 3.77 0.56 13.47
C ARG A 113 2.72 0.05 12.50
N ILE A 114 3.17 -0.66 11.48
CA ILE A 114 2.32 -1.15 10.40
C ILE A 114 2.24 -2.68 10.47
N LEU A 115 1.03 -3.21 10.37
CA LEU A 115 0.78 -4.62 10.07
C LEU A 115 0.19 -4.70 8.66
N HIS A 116 0.95 -5.28 7.72
CA HIS A 116 0.55 -5.46 6.34
C HIS A 116 0.14 -6.91 6.09
N ILE A 117 -1.12 -7.14 5.78
CA ILE A 117 -1.65 -8.46 5.44
C ILE A 117 -2.03 -8.46 3.97
N ASP A 118 -1.46 -9.40 3.21
CA ASP A 118 -1.66 -9.48 1.77
C ASP A 118 -2.04 -10.89 1.31
N GLY A 119 -3.01 -10.98 0.41
CA GLY A 119 -3.32 -12.22 -0.32
C GLY A 119 -2.18 -12.68 -1.24
N ASP A 120 -1.27 -11.77 -1.60
CA ASP A 120 -0.16 -12.02 -2.52
C ASP A 120 1.22 -11.82 -1.85
N PRO A 121 1.98 -12.91 -1.59
CA PRO A 121 3.29 -12.81 -0.96
C PRO A 121 4.28 -11.92 -1.70
N SER A 122 4.24 -11.88 -3.04
CA SER A 122 5.22 -11.11 -3.82
C SER A 122 4.94 -9.60 -3.78
N TYR A 123 3.68 -9.19 -3.81
CA TYR A 123 3.34 -7.77 -3.61
C TYR A 123 3.61 -7.34 -2.18
N MET A 124 3.35 -8.22 -1.20
CA MET A 124 3.71 -7.97 0.20
C MET A 124 5.22 -7.74 0.36
N GLU A 125 6.07 -8.63 -0.17
CA GLU A 125 7.52 -8.48 -0.12
C GLU A 125 8.00 -7.16 -0.76
N THR A 126 7.35 -6.75 -1.85
CA THR A 126 7.62 -5.46 -2.51
C THR A 126 7.27 -4.28 -1.59
N CYS A 127 6.12 -4.34 -0.92
CA CYS A 127 5.70 -3.32 0.03
C CYS A 127 6.65 -3.26 1.24
N LEU A 128 7.08 -4.41 1.78
CA LEU A 128 8.02 -4.48 2.90
C LEU A 128 9.39 -3.87 2.56
N LYS A 129 9.89 -4.09 1.33
CA LYS A 129 11.11 -3.43 0.85
C LYS A 129 10.96 -1.91 0.86
N ALA A 130 9.84 -1.39 0.35
CA ALA A 130 9.56 0.04 0.33
C ALA A 130 9.39 0.63 1.75
N TYR A 131 8.67 -0.06 2.66
CA TYR A 131 8.59 0.36 4.07
C TYR A 131 9.97 0.48 4.71
N LYS A 132 10.85 -0.51 4.48
CA LYS A 132 12.21 -0.50 5.00
C LYS A 132 13.01 0.68 4.48
N GLN A 133 12.94 0.97 3.18
CA GLN A 133 13.61 2.13 2.57
C GLN A 133 13.08 3.48 3.09
N LEU A 134 11.82 3.53 3.53
CA LEU A 134 11.20 4.71 4.13
C LEU A 134 11.44 4.85 5.65
N ASN A 135 12.19 3.92 6.25
CA ASN A 135 12.43 3.81 7.70
C ASN A 135 11.16 3.56 8.55
N LEU A 136 10.20 2.83 7.99
CA LEU A 136 8.95 2.46 8.67
C LEU A 136 9.07 1.08 9.33
N ASN A 137 8.47 0.95 10.52
CA ASN A 137 8.37 -0.33 11.23
C ASN A 137 7.13 -1.10 10.73
N ALA A 138 7.33 -2.07 9.85
CA ALA A 138 6.27 -2.87 9.27
C ALA A 138 6.52 -4.37 9.42
N VAL A 139 5.47 -5.10 9.79
CA VAL A 139 5.42 -6.57 9.74
C VAL A 139 4.48 -6.98 8.61
N GLY A 140 4.90 -7.93 7.77
CA GLY A 140 4.10 -8.45 6.68
C GLY A 140 3.70 -9.90 6.89
N ILE A 141 2.44 -10.24 6.63
CA ILE A 141 1.92 -11.61 6.75
C ILE A 141 1.09 -11.96 5.52
N ALA A 142 1.51 -13.01 4.81
CA ALA A 142 0.79 -13.51 3.65
C ALA A 142 -0.42 -14.34 4.09
N VAL A 143 -1.63 -13.85 3.81
CA VAL A 143 -2.90 -14.51 4.14
C VAL A 143 -3.88 -14.29 2.99
N SER A 144 -4.36 -15.37 2.39
CA SER A 144 -5.38 -15.30 1.34
C SER A 144 -6.61 -14.54 1.82
N GLU A 145 -7.30 -13.86 0.92
CA GLU A 145 -8.38 -12.92 1.25
C GLU A 145 -9.45 -13.61 2.10
N ARG A 146 -9.82 -14.84 1.76
CA ARG A 146 -10.79 -15.65 2.51
C ARG A 146 -10.38 -15.94 3.96
N GLU A 147 -9.09 -16.06 4.22
CA GLU A 147 -8.56 -16.39 5.55
C GLU A 147 -8.28 -15.13 6.39
N GLN A 148 -8.25 -13.94 5.79
CA GLN A 148 -7.99 -12.69 6.51
C GLN A 148 -8.98 -12.45 7.66
N PRO A 149 -10.31 -12.58 7.48
CA PRO A 149 -11.25 -12.39 8.59
C PRO A 149 -11.04 -13.34 9.77
N LEU A 150 -10.58 -14.56 9.48
CA LEU A 150 -10.38 -15.61 10.50
C LEU A 150 -9.14 -15.34 11.37
N LYS A 151 -8.11 -14.70 10.80
CA LYS A 151 -6.80 -14.51 11.46
C LYS A 151 -6.59 -13.09 11.95
N ILE A 152 -7.30 -12.10 11.40
CA ILE A 152 -7.00 -10.68 11.63
C ILE A 152 -6.98 -10.31 13.11
N LEU A 153 -7.91 -10.86 13.91
CA LEU A 153 -8.02 -10.54 15.34
C LEU A 153 -6.81 -11.03 16.15
N SER A 154 -6.32 -12.23 15.89
CA SER A 154 -5.13 -12.75 16.59
C SER A 154 -3.89 -11.94 16.20
N LEU A 155 -3.75 -11.62 14.91
CA LEU A 155 -2.60 -10.88 14.40
C LEU A 155 -2.52 -9.46 14.99
N VAL A 156 -3.62 -8.71 15.06
CA VAL A 156 -3.56 -7.36 15.65
C VAL A 156 -3.27 -7.38 17.14
N LYS A 157 -3.69 -8.43 17.87
CA LYS A 157 -3.37 -8.59 19.30
C LYS A 157 -1.89 -8.93 19.50
N GLU A 158 -1.31 -9.74 18.62
CA GLU A 158 0.09 -10.14 18.68
C GLU A 158 1.03 -8.99 18.35
N TYR A 159 0.80 -8.30 17.23
CA TYR A 159 1.71 -7.26 16.73
C TYR A 159 1.41 -5.86 17.27
N ASN A 160 0.18 -5.65 17.77
CA ASN A 160 -0.31 -4.38 18.32
C ASN A 160 -0.03 -3.16 17.41
N PRO A 161 -0.47 -3.18 16.13
CA PRO A 161 -0.13 -2.13 15.17
C PRO A 161 -0.91 -0.83 15.41
N ASP A 162 -0.37 0.28 14.89
CA ASP A 162 -1.05 1.57 14.80
C ASP A 162 -1.82 1.73 13.47
N ILE A 163 -1.34 1.02 12.44
CA ILE A 163 -1.88 1.00 11.08
C ILE A 163 -1.99 -0.45 10.60
N VAL A 164 -3.15 -0.85 10.09
CA VAL A 164 -3.40 -2.17 9.47
C VAL A 164 -3.69 -1.99 8.00
N VAL A 165 -3.01 -2.77 7.16
CA VAL A 165 -3.22 -2.82 5.71
C VAL A 165 -3.79 -4.19 5.34
N LEU A 166 -4.96 -4.22 4.71
CA LEU A 166 -5.64 -5.42 4.22
C LEU A 166 -5.71 -5.36 2.70
N THR A 167 -4.80 -6.05 2.04
CA THR A 167 -4.69 -6.06 0.58
C THR A 167 -4.65 -7.50 0.04
N GLY A 168 -4.69 -7.64 -1.27
CA GLY A 168 -4.68 -8.92 -1.95
C GLY A 168 -5.08 -8.73 -3.41
N HIS A 169 -5.93 -9.61 -3.90
CA HIS A 169 -6.59 -9.55 -5.19
C HIS A 169 -8.07 -9.27 -5.03
N ASP A 170 -8.62 -8.53 -5.96
CA ASP A 170 -10.06 -8.36 -6.12
C ASP A 170 -10.33 -8.04 -7.59
N GLY A 171 -11.61 -7.95 -7.94
CA GLY A 171 -12.00 -7.65 -9.30
C GLY A 171 -13.50 -7.68 -9.46
N VAL A 172 -13.98 -6.86 -10.39
CA VAL A 172 -15.38 -6.84 -10.80
C VAL A 172 -15.63 -8.02 -11.74
N LEU A 173 -16.73 -8.75 -11.52
CA LEU A 173 -17.15 -9.84 -12.39
C LEU A 173 -17.61 -9.30 -13.77
N LYS A 174 -17.47 -10.11 -14.83
CA LYS A 174 -17.91 -9.69 -16.18
C LYS A 174 -19.42 -9.44 -16.19
N ASP A 175 -19.85 -8.42 -16.94
CA ASP A 175 -21.25 -8.05 -17.17
C ASP A 175 -22.07 -7.68 -15.92
N SER A 176 -21.39 -7.41 -14.81
CA SER A 176 -22.00 -6.95 -13.57
C SER A 176 -22.75 -5.63 -13.75
N LYS A 177 -24.03 -5.59 -13.35
CA LYS A 177 -24.82 -4.37 -13.25
C LYS A 177 -24.85 -3.93 -11.79
N GLY A 178 -24.59 -2.65 -11.53
CA GLY A 178 -24.62 -2.06 -10.19
C GLY A 178 -23.32 -2.24 -9.41
N MET A 179 -22.50 -1.18 -9.37
CA MET A 179 -21.20 -1.20 -8.71
C MET A 179 -21.28 -1.24 -7.17
N LEU A 180 -22.47 -1.08 -6.60
CA LEU A 180 -22.69 -1.19 -5.16
C LEU A 180 -23.10 -2.61 -4.72
N ASP A 181 -23.43 -3.50 -5.64
CA ASP A 181 -23.74 -4.89 -5.30
C ASP A 181 -22.46 -5.68 -5.03
N LEU A 182 -22.28 -6.12 -3.78
CA LEU A 182 -21.10 -6.87 -3.35
C LEU A 182 -20.95 -8.22 -4.05
N ASN A 183 -22.02 -8.80 -4.58
CA ASN A 183 -21.95 -10.06 -5.34
C ASN A 183 -21.18 -9.90 -6.66
N ASN A 184 -21.00 -8.66 -7.13
CA ASN A 184 -20.22 -8.36 -8.33
C ASN A 184 -18.70 -8.35 -8.09
N TYR A 185 -18.24 -8.60 -6.86
CA TYR A 185 -16.83 -8.55 -6.50
C TYR A 185 -16.35 -9.90 -6.00
N ARG A 186 -15.13 -10.27 -6.40
CA ARG A 186 -14.56 -11.57 -6.02
C ARG A 186 -14.27 -11.66 -4.52
N ASN A 187 -13.64 -10.63 -3.98
CA ASN A 187 -13.03 -10.69 -2.65
C ASN A 187 -13.38 -9.50 -1.74
N SER A 188 -14.04 -8.45 -2.24
CA SER A 188 -14.45 -7.28 -1.42
C SER A 188 -15.13 -7.65 -0.10
N LYS A 189 -15.95 -8.71 -0.11
CA LYS A 189 -16.64 -9.22 1.10
C LYS A 189 -15.68 -9.57 2.25
N TYR A 190 -14.50 -10.11 1.95
CA TYR A 190 -13.54 -10.51 2.99
C TYR A 190 -12.80 -9.32 3.57
N PHE A 191 -12.51 -8.30 2.76
CA PHE A 191 -11.96 -7.03 3.27
C PHE A 191 -12.98 -6.36 4.20
N ILE A 192 -14.25 -6.29 3.79
CA ILE A 192 -15.35 -5.73 4.60
C ILE A 192 -15.48 -6.46 5.93
N GLU A 193 -15.49 -7.79 5.92
CA GLU A 193 -15.59 -8.60 7.13
C GLU A 193 -14.39 -8.37 8.07
N SER A 194 -13.17 -8.34 7.52
CA SER A 194 -11.95 -8.06 8.28
C SER A 194 -11.98 -6.66 8.92
N VAL A 195 -12.43 -5.64 8.18
CA VAL A 195 -12.59 -4.26 8.69
C VAL A 195 -13.60 -4.23 9.83
N LYS A 196 -14.75 -4.91 9.71
CA LYS A 196 -15.75 -4.99 10.78
C LYS A 196 -15.20 -5.64 12.05
N ILE A 197 -14.43 -6.73 11.90
CA ILE A 197 -13.77 -7.39 13.03
C ILE A 197 -12.77 -6.45 13.72
N LEU A 198 -11.96 -5.72 12.93
CA LEU A 198 -11.03 -4.72 13.45
C LEU A 198 -11.76 -3.58 14.18
N ARG A 199 -12.89 -3.11 13.67
CA ARG A 199 -13.69 -2.06 14.31
C ARG A 199 -14.41 -2.51 15.56
N ASN A 200 -14.76 -3.78 15.65
CA ASN A 200 -15.24 -4.38 16.90
C ASN A 200 -14.12 -4.50 17.94
N TYR A 201 -12.87 -4.70 17.51
CA TYR A 201 -11.71 -4.72 18.40
C TYR A 201 -11.29 -3.32 18.84
N ASN A 202 -11.22 -2.37 17.91
CA ASN A 202 -10.97 -0.96 18.17
C ASN A 202 -11.85 -0.09 17.25
N SER A 203 -12.87 0.53 17.84
CA SER A 203 -13.84 1.36 17.13
C SER A 203 -13.31 2.74 16.74
N SER A 204 -12.19 3.16 17.32
CA SER A 204 -11.60 4.47 17.06
C SER A 204 -10.80 4.47 15.76
N TYR A 205 -11.21 5.34 14.84
CA TYR A 205 -10.49 5.61 13.59
C TYR A 205 -9.11 6.21 13.84
N ASP A 206 -8.97 6.98 14.92
CA ASP A 206 -7.75 7.68 15.28
C ASP A 206 -6.79 6.85 16.13
N GLU A 207 -7.22 5.72 16.71
CA GLU A 207 -6.34 4.77 17.41
C GLU A 207 -5.84 3.66 16.49
N LEU A 208 -6.71 3.12 15.63
CA LEU A 208 -6.36 2.10 14.65
C LEU A 208 -6.71 2.56 13.24
N VAL A 209 -5.69 2.90 12.45
CA VAL A 209 -5.89 3.29 11.05
C VAL A 209 -5.95 2.03 10.19
N ILE A 210 -6.95 1.92 9.33
CA ILE A 210 -7.17 0.78 8.45
C ILE A 210 -7.16 1.23 7.00
N PHE A 211 -6.26 0.66 6.21
CA PHE A 211 -6.30 0.67 4.74
C PHE A 211 -6.81 -0.69 4.26
N ALA A 212 -7.81 -0.73 3.39
CA ALA A 212 -8.33 -2.00 2.88
C ALA A 212 -8.72 -1.97 1.39
N GLY A 213 -8.53 -3.10 0.72
CA GLY A 213 -8.96 -3.33 -0.66
C GLY A 213 -7.82 -3.67 -1.60
N ALA A 214 -8.20 -3.97 -2.85
CA ALA A 214 -7.29 -4.26 -3.95
C ALA A 214 -7.76 -3.57 -5.24
N CYS A 215 -7.31 -4.09 -6.39
CA CYS A 215 -7.78 -3.63 -7.69
C CYS A 215 -9.29 -3.80 -7.80
N GLN A 216 -9.97 -2.75 -8.24
CA GLN A 216 -11.41 -2.75 -8.49
C GLN A 216 -12.29 -3.18 -7.31
N SER A 217 -11.83 -3.02 -6.07
CA SER A 217 -12.66 -3.33 -4.91
C SER A 217 -13.90 -2.44 -4.78
N CYS A 218 -14.92 -2.93 -4.08
CA CYS A 218 -16.11 -2.17 -3.70
C CYS A 218 -15.76 -1.13 -2.63
N TYR A 219 -15.13 -0.05 -3.10
CA TYR A 219 -14.60 1.05 -2.30
C TYR A 219 -15.59 1.57 -1.25
N GLU A 220 -16.82 1.83 -1.66
CA GLU A 220 -17.86 2.43 -0.83
C GLU A 220 -18.20 1.53 0.35
N SER A 221 -18.40 0.24 0.09
CA SER A 221 -18.74 -0.74 1.13
C SER A 221 -17.58 -0.98 2.11
N ILE A 222 -16.33 -0.87 1.65
CA ILE A 222 -15.15 -0.99 2.52
C ILE A 222 -15.05 0.22 3.45
N LEU A 223 -15.30 1.44 2.95
CA LEU A 223 -15.36 2.63 3.80
C LEU A 223 -16.53 2.57 4.78
N GLU A 224 -17.72 2.16 4.33
CA GLU A 224 -18.89 2.01 5.17
C GLU A 224 -18.67 0.98 6.30
N ALA A 225 -17.91 -0.10 6.02
CA ALA A 225 -17.51 -1.08 7.03
C ALA A 225 -16.59 -0.50 8.12
N GLY A 226 -15.93 0.62 7.81
CA GLY A 226 -15.19 1.43 8.77
C GLY A 226 -13.71 1.62 8.48
N ALA A 227 -13.25 1.35 7.25
CA ALA A 227 -11.87 1.61 6.89
C ALA A 227 -11.58 3.12 6.85
N ASN A 228 -10.37 3.53 7.22
CA ASN A 228 -9.95 4.94 7.04
C ASN A 228 -9.66 5.22 5.58
N PHE A 229 -9.06 4.26 4.88
CA PHE A 229 -8.74 4.35 3.46
C PHE A 229 -9.19 3.08 2.75
N ALA A 230 -9.69 3.25 1.54
CA ALA A 230 -10.06 2.15 0.67
C ALA A 230 -9.51 2.37 -0.74
N SER A 231 -9.23 1.27 -1.43
CA SER A 231 -8.74 1.33 -2.80
C SER A 231 -9.87 1.31 -3.84
N SER A 232 -9.52 1.84 -5.01
CA SER A 232 -10.26 1.76 -6.27
C SER A 232 -11.67 2.41 -6.27
N PRO A 233 -11.80 3.69 -5.89
CA PRO A 233 -13.07 4.42 -6.03
C PRO A 233 -13.60 4.37 -7.48
N ASN A 234 -12.71 4.41 -8.48
CA ASN A 234 -13.09 4.37 -9.89
C ASN A 234 -13.01 2.97 -10.52
N ARG A 235 -12.89 1.90 -9.71
CA ARG A 235 -12.75 0.51 -10.17
C ARG A 235 -11.60 0.29 -11.16
N VAL A 236 -10.50 0.98 -10.92
CA VAL A 236 -9.23 0.87 -11.66
C VAL A 236 -8.29 -0.13 -11.02
N LEU A 237 -7.29 -0.55 -11.80
CA LEU A 237 -6.13 -1.24 -11.25
C LEU A 237 -5.28 -0.25 -10.46
N ILE A 238 -4.78 -0.68 -9.30
CA ILE A 238 -3.96 0.14 -8.41
C ILE A 238 -2.52 -0.38 -8.37
N HIS A 239 -1.59 0.53 -8.08
CA HIS A 239 -0.20 0.19 -7.89
C HIS A 239 0.03 -0.47 -6.52
N CYS A 240 0.91 -1.47 -6.46
CA CYS A 240 1.16 -2.20 -5.21
C CYS A 240 1.70 -1.32 -4.07
N LEU A 241 2.38 -0.22 -4.40
CA LEU A 241 2.94 0.76 -3.45
C LEU A 241 1.96 1.85 -2.98
N ASP A 242 0.76 1.98 -3.57
CA ASP A 242 -0.19 2.98 -3.09
C ASP A 242 -0.51 2.85 -1.59
N PRO A 243 -0.75 1.64 -1.03
CA PRO A 243 -0.92 1.46 0.42
C PRO A 243 0.31 1.90 1.22
N VAL A 244 1.52 1.69 0.69
CA VAL A 244 2.78 2.07 1.35
C VAL A 244 2.86 3.58 1.53
N LEU A 245 2.51 4.33 0.48
CA LEU A 245 2.57 5.79 0.46
C LEU A 245 1.53 6.41 1.40
N VAL A 246 0.35 5.79 1.51
CA VAL A 246 -0.65 6.17 2.53
C VAL A 246 -0.09 5.94 3.94
N CYS A 247 0.46 4.76 4.19
CA CYS A 247 0.99 4.41 5.51
C CYS A 247 2.16 5.31 5.92
N GLU A 248 3.06 5.65 4.99
CA GLU A 248 4.15 6.59 5.25
C GLU A 248 3.63 7.92 5.77
N ARG A 249 2.67 8.51 5.04
CA ARG A 249 2.13 9.82 5.39
C ARG A 249 1.41 9.80 6.73
N VAL A 250 0.65 8.74 7.03
CA VAL A 250 -0.04 8.58 8.32
C VAL A 250 0.97 8.34 9.45
N ALA A 251 1.95 7.46 9.24
CA ALA A 251 2.94 7.07 10.24
C ALA A 251 3.87 8.22 10.66
N TYR A 252 4.18 9.15 9.75
CA TYR A 252 5.02 10.32 10.00
C TYR A 252 4.26 11.62 10.27
N THR A 253 2.93 11.64 10.17
CA THR A 253 2.16 12.79 10.65
C THR A 253 2.05 12.73 12.17
N ARG A 254 2.24 13.87 12.86
CA ARG A 254 2.18 13.94 14.32
C ARG A 254 0.78 13.57 14.83
N ILE A 255 0.71 12.97 16.02
CA ILE A 255 -0.55 12.51 16.62
C ILE A 255 -1.56 13.64 16.91
N ASP A 256 -1.08 14.86 17.08
CA ASP A 256 -1.89 16.06 17.29
C ASP A 256 -2.41 16.67 15.97
N GLU A 257 -1.98 16.17 14.81
CA GLU A 257 -2.34 16.67 13.50
C GLU A 257 -3.33 15.76 12.74
N ILE A 258 -4.24 16.38 11.99
CA ILE A 258 -5.09 15.68 11.01
C ILE A 258 -4.29 15.46 9.74
N VAL A 259 -4.31 14.23 9.24
CA VAL A 259 -3.72 13.85 7.96
C VAL A 259 -4.56 14.44 6.83
N SER A 260 -3.95 15.27 5.97
CA SER A 260 -4.60 15.76 4.75
C SER A 260 -4.82 14.60 3.78
N ILE A 261 -6.08 14.19 3.60
CA ILE A 261 -6.47 13.12 2.67
C ILE A 261 -6.03 13.47 1.24
N LYS A 262 -6.19 14.74 0.85
CA LYS A 262 -5.81 15.22 -0.47
C LYS A 262 -4.31 15.04 -0.70
N ASP A 263 -3.48 15.46 0.25
CA ASP A 263 -2.02 15.28 0.17
C ASP A 263 -1.64 13.80 0.12
N VAL A 264 -2.31 12.95 0.92
CA VAL A 264 -2.06 11.50 0.92
C VAL A 264 -2.30 10.95 -0.48
N ILE A 265 -3.47 11.22 -1.05
CA ILE A 265 -3.90 10.63 -2.32
C ILE A 265 -3.07 11.18 -3.49
N GLU A 266 -2.76 12.48 -3.52
CA GLU A 266 -1.94 13.10 -4.58
C GLU A 266 -0.50 12.57 -4.61
N ASN A 267 0.00 12.04 -3.48
CA ASN A 267 1.31 11.41 -3.42
C ASN A 267 1.30 9.90 -3.72
N THR A 268 0.12 9.28 -3.87
CA THR A 268 0.03 7.89 -4.39
C THR A 268 0.29 7.85 -5.89
N ILE A 269 0.64 6.68 -6.43
CA ILE A 269 0.98 6.50 -7.84
C ILE A 269 -0.28 6.49 -8.69
N THR A 270 -1.33 5.80 -8.25
CA THR A 270 -2.61 5.76 -8.98
C THR A 270 -3.47 7.02 -8.75
N GLY A 271 -3.25 7.74 -7.65
CA GLY A 271 -3.95 8.98 -7.33
C GLY A 271 -5.43 8.78 -6.99
N ILE A 272 -6.23 9.82 -7.25
CA ILE A 272 -7.65 9.91 -6.87
C ILE A 272 -8.54 8.81 -7.46
N LYS A 273 -8.11 8.15 -8.54
CA LYS A 273 -8.84 7.04 -9.14
C LYS A 273 -8.63 5.74 -8.37
N GLY A 274 -7.48 5.60 -7.70
CA GLY A 274 -7.01 4.36 -7.09
C GLY A 274 -7.10 4.32 -5.57
N VAL A 275 -7.15 5.46 -4.88
CA VAL A 275 -7.27 5.50 -3.42
C VAL A 275 -8.18 6.64 -2.99
N GLY A 276 -9.00 6.38 -1.98
CA GLY A 276 -9.76 7.40 -1.26
C GLY A 276 -9.83 7.09 0.24
N GLY A 277 -10.45 7.95 1.03
CA GLY A 277 -10.54 7.76 2.48
C GLY A 277 -11.26 8.87 3.23
N LEU A 278 -11.21 8.76 4.55
CA LEU A 278 -11.79 9.66 5.55
C LEU A 278 -10.69 10.34 6.36
N GLN A 279 -11.04 11.41 7.06
CA GLN A 279 -10.08 12.16 7.88
C GLN A 279 -9.62 11.30 9.06
N THR A 280 -8.33 11.36 9.37
CA THR A 280 -7.72 10.62 10.49
C THR A 280 -6.56 11.43 11.08
N ARG A 281 -6.25 11.19 12.35
CA ARG A 281 -5.02 11.70 12.98
C ARG A 281 -3.76 10.93 12.55
N GLY A 282 -2.62 11.60 12.65
CA GLY A 282 -1.30 11.00 12.46
C GLY A 282 -0.92 10.01 13.58
N LYS A 283 0.15 9.24 13.35
CA LYS A 283 0.64 8.22 14.31
C LYS A 283 2.05 8.48 14.83
N TYR A 284 2.70 9.55 14.37
CA TYR A 284 4.04 9.88 14.81
C TYR A 284 4.03 10.45 16.23
N ARG A 285 4.91 9.91 17.08
CA ARG A 285 5.14 10.41 18.44
C ARG A 285 6.55 10.97 18.57
N GLU A 286 6.63 12.16 19.14
CA GLU A 286 7.88 12.77 19.56
C GLU A 286 8.19 12.36 21.00
N GLY A 287 9.43 11.97 21.25
CA GLY A 287 9.95 11.59 22.56
C GLY A 287 11.13 12.45 22.97
N TYR A 288 11.27 12.65 24.28
CA TYR A 288 12.37 13.39 24.90
C TYR A 288 12.59 12.92 26.35
N PRO A 289 13.84 12.83 26.85
CA PRO A 289 15.10 12.95 26.10
C PRO A 289 15.50 11.62 25.43
N LYS A 290 16.28 11.69 24.35
CA LYS A 290 16.92 10.53 23.72
C LYS A 290 17.96 9.99 24.71
N SER A 291 17.82 8.71 25.06
CA SER A 291 18.72 8.04 25.98
C SER A 291 20.11 7.89 25.37
N LEU A 292 21.15 8.12 26.17
CA LEU A 292 22.56 7.92 25.78
C LEU A 292 22.90 6.44 25.51
N TYR A 293 22.01 5.52 25.88
CA TYR A 293 22.18 4.08 25.69
C TYR A 293 21.53 3.53 24.40
N LEU A 294 20.87 4.38 23.61
CA LEU A 294 20.24 4.02 22.34
C LEU A 294 20.98 4.73 21.19
N ASN A 295 21.81 3.99 20.45
CA ASN A 295 22.45 4.46 19.22
C ASN A 295 21.42 4.55 18.09
#